data_AF-A0A562FL48-F1
#
_entry.id   AF-A0A562FL48-F1
#
_cell.length_a   1.000
_cell.length_b   1.000
_cell.length_c   1.000
_cell.angle_alpha   90.00
_cell.angle_beta   90.00
_cell.angle_gamma   90.00
#
_symmetry.space_group_name_H-M   'P 1'
#
loop_
_entity.id
_entity.type
_entity.pdbx_description
1 polymer ?
#
loop_
_entity_poly.entity_id
_entity_poly.type
_entity_poly.pdbx_seq_one_letter_code
_entity_poly.pdbx_strand_id
1 'polypeptide(L)'
;MPEKQDEPVDLWRAYVPQWAHAPLSGDGAARFGGRWNPVGAPTIYAARELSTAWAEYNQGFVQHPALIARLILTGARLADFTNGDVLASFGVDKTIHACEWRADLDEGRRPATHRLREELLKQGFDGLIYPSFMSPGGTCVALWRWNRGEGPRLEVIDPEGRLPKTPASWL
;
A
#
# COMPACT_ATOMS: atom_id res chain seq x y z
N MET A 1 11.59 12.22 15.67
CA MET A 1 10.39 11.43 15.33
C MET A 1 9.88 11.95 14.00
N PRO A 2 9.54 11.12 13.00
CA PRO A 2 9.07 11.65 11.72
C PRO A 2 7.72 12.35 11.91
N GLU A 3 7.67 13.60 11.46
CA GLU A 3 6.50 14.48 11.47
C GLU A 3 5.40 13.94 10.54
N LYS A 4 4.15 14.36 10.76
CA LYS A 4 3.08 14.09 9.79
C LYS A 4 3.46 14.77 8.47
N GLN A 5 3.17 14.12 7.34
CA GLN A 5 3.33 14.78 6.06
C GLN A 5 2.21 15.81 5.89
N ASP A 6 2.60 17.08 5.99
CA ASP A 6 1.68 18.22 5.80
C ASP A 6 1.37 18.44 4.31
N GLU A 7 2.24 18.01 3.41
CA GLU A 7 2.02 18.05 1.97
C GLU A 7 1.23 16.81 1.48
N PRO A 8 0.29 17.00 0.53
CA PRO A 8 -0.38 15.90 -0.13
C PRO A 8 0.61 14.99 -0.88
N VAL A 9 0.44 13.67 -0.74
CA VAL A 9 1.21 12.67 -1.47
C VAL A 9 0.38 12.14 -2.63
N ASP A 10 0.93 12.27 -3.84
CA ASP A 10 0.40 11.60 -5.02
C ASP A 10 0.71 10.10 -4.96
N LEU A 11 -0.34 9.30 -5.16
CA LEU A 11 -0.25 7.85 -5.22
C LEU A 11 -0.92 7.33 -6.49
N TRP A 12 -0.44 6.21 -6.99
CA TRP A 12 -0.96 5.51 -8.16
C TRP A 12 -1.28 4.07 -7.77
N ARG A 13 -2.54 3.69 -7.93
CA ARG A 13 -3.01 2.34 -7.62
C ARG A 13 -3.42 1.64 -8.90
N ALA A 14 -2.72 0.57 -9.25
CA ALA A 14 -3.10 -0.36 -10.29
C ALA A 14 -3.88 -1.54 -9.67
N TYR A 15 -5.03 -1.88 -10.23
CA TYR A 15 -5.90 -2.93 -9.72
C TYR A 15 -6.83 -3.48 -10.81
N VAL A 16 -7.47 -4.63 -10.53
CA VAL A 16 -8.32 -5.32 -11.50
C VAL A 16 -9.57 -4.48 -11.82
N PRO A 17 -9.92 -4.27 -13.10
CA PRO A 17 -11.06 -3.42 -13.50
C PRO A 17 -12.42 -3.78 -12.87
N GLN A 18 -12.63 -5.04 -12.51
CA GLN A 18 -13.83 -5.50 -11.79
C GLN A 18 -14.09 -4.68 -10.50
N TRP A 19 -13.05 -4.16 -9.87
CA TRP A 19 -13.12 -3.38 -8.63
C TRP A 19 -13.07 -1.87 -8.84
N ALA A 20 -13.24 -1.38 -10.08
CA ALA A 20 -13.25 0.04 -10.42
C ALA A 20 -14.19 0.90 -9.56
N HIS A 21 -15.23 0.28 -8.97
CA HIS A 21 -16.21 0.96 -8.11
C HIS A 21 -15.75 1.17 -6.67
N ALA A 22 -14.62 0.57 -6.29
CA ALA A 22 -14.08 0.61 -4.93
C ALA A 22 -12.57 0.88 -4.91
N PRO A 23 -12.08 1.98 -5.52
CA PRO A 23 -10.65 2.29 -5.64
C PRO A 23 -9.94 2.48 -4.30
N LEU A 24 -10.70 2.74 -3.22
CA LEU A 24 -10.21 2.96 -1.86
C LEU A 24 -10.48 1.78 -0.92
N SER A 25 -10.95 0.63 -1.44
CA SER A 25 -11.14 -0.58 -0.64
C SER A 25 -9.80 -1.30 -0.41
N GLY A 26 -9.60 -1.75 0.82
CA GLY A 26 -8.49 -2.63 1.23
C GLY A 26 -8.88 -4.10 1.31
N ASP A 27 -10.08 -4.49 0.88
CA ASP A 27 -10.66 -5.81 1.16
C ASP A 27 -9.93 -6.95 0.46
N GLY A 28 -9.40 -6.72 -0.75
CA GLY A 28 -8.55 -7.69 -1.43
C GLY A 28 -7.31 -8.04 -0.61
N ALA A 29 -6.62 -7.01 -0.09
CA ALA A 29 -5.46 -7.21 0.79
C ALA A 29 -5.87 -7.85 2.12
N ALA A 30 -7.01 -7.48 2.70
CA ALA A 30 -7.51 -8.14 3.91
C ALA A 30 -7.82 -9.62 3.69
N ARG A 31 -8.39 -9.97 2.53
CA ARG A 31 -8.81 -11.34 2.23
C ARG A 31 -7.62 -12.28 2.05
N PHE A 32 -6.58 -11.84 1.34
CA PHE A 32 -5.46 -12.70 0.96
C PHE A 32 -4.19 -12.46 1.78
N GLY A 33 -4.15 -11.38 2.56
CA GLY A 33 -2.92 -10.88 3.16
C GLY A 33 -1.96 -10.32 2.11
N GLY A 34 -0.82 -9.84 2.57
CA GLY A 34 0.23 -9.30 1.72
C GLY A 34 1.55 -9.18 2.47
N ARG A 35 2.58 -8.68 1.77
CA ARG A 35 3.91 -8.45 2.37
C ARG A 35 3.80 -7.62 3.65
N TRP A 36 2.99 -6.57 3.64
CA TRP A 36 2.87 -5.60 4.72
C TRP A 36 1.54 -5.68 5.46
N ASN A 37 0.78 -6.78 5.36
CA ASN A 37 -0.46 -6.96 6.13
C ASN A 37 -0.86 -8.43 6.33
N PRO A 38 -1.35 -8.81 7.52
CA PRO A 38 -1.94 -10.13 7.73
C PRO A 38 -3.33 -10.24 7.10
N VAL A 39 -3.82 -11.48 6.97
CA VAL A 39 -5.23 -11.74 6.66
C VAL A 39 -6.13 -11.08 7.70
N GLY A 40 -7.25 -10.52 7.26
CA GLY A 40 -8.20 -9.73 8.06
C GLY A 40 -7.81 -8.27 8.24
N ALA A 41 -6.63 -7.84 7.80
CA ALA A 41 -6.20 -6.43 7.90
C ALA A 41 -6.28 -5.72 6.54
N PRO A 42 -7.25 -4.79 6.36
CA PRO A 42 -7.31 -3.95 5.16
C PRO A 42 -6.02 -3.16 4.96
N THR A 43 -5.57 -3.07 3.71
CA THR A 43 -4.37 -2.30 3.34
C THR A 43 -4.50 -1.77 1.92
N ILE A 44 -4.16 -0.51 1.72
CA ILE A 44 -3.97 0.06 0.38
C ILE A 44 -2.50 -0.14 0.01
N TYR A 45 -2.28 -0.83 -1.11
CA TYR A 45 -1.01 -0.82 -1.81
C TYR A 45 -1.11 0.13 -3.00
N ALA A 46 -0.21 1.10 -3.06
CA ALA A 46 -0.09 2.04 -4.16
C ALA A 46 1.38 2.39 -4.38
N ALA A 47 1.75 2.87 -5.56
CA ALA A 47 3.06 3.43 -5.82
C ALA A 47 3.04 4.95 -5.71
N ARG A 48 4.20 5.59 -5.54
CA ARG A 48 4.32 7.05 -5.63
C ARG A 48 4.54 7.52 -7.07
N GLU A 49 4.95 6.61 -7.95
CA GLU A 49 5.16 6.85 -9.37
C GLU A 49 4.23 5.98 -10.23
N LEU A 50 3.68 6.55 -11.31
CA LEU A 50 2.77 5.85 -12.23
C LEU A 50 3.43 4.62 -12.87
N SER A 51 4.68 4.77 -13.32
CA SER A 51 5.48 3.68 -13.90
C SER A 51 5.66 2.53 -12.92
N THR A 52 5.88 2.84 -11.64
CA THR A 52 6.05 1.85 -10.58
C THR A 52 4.75 1.11 -10.29
N ALA A 53 3.60 1.80 -10.27
CA ALA A 53 2.29 1.13 -10.10
C ALA A 53 2.04 0.10 -11.20
N TRP A 54 2.36 0.45 -12.45
CA TRP A 54 2.22 -0.46 -13.59
C TRP A 54 3.19 -1.63 -13.51
N ALA A 55 4.45 -1.39 -13.15
CA ALA A 55 5.47 -2.43 -13.02
C ALA A 55 5.12 -3.45 -11.93
N GLU A 56 4.69 -2.99 -10.75
CA GLU A 56 4.29 -3.84 -9.61
C GLU A 56 3.06 -4.70 -9.94
N TYR A 57 2.05 -4.15 -10.63
CA TYR A 57 0.88 -4.91 -11.04
C TYR A 57 1.24 -6.08 -12.00
N ASN A 58 2.27 -5.88 -12.82
CA ASN A 58 2.75 -6.87 -13.79
C ASN A 58 3.88 -7.76 -13.25
N GLN A 59 4.04 -7.88 -11.93
CA GLN A 59 5.02 -8.79 -11.32
C GLN A 59 4.79 -10.28 -11.71
N GLY A 60 3.56 -10.67 -12.04
CA GLY A 60 3.24 -12.03 -12.48
C GLY A 60 3.51 -12.27 -13.96
N PHE A 61 3.79 -13.53 -14.33
CA PHE A 61 4.02 -13.94 -15.73
C PHE A 61 2.83 -13.70 -16.66
N VAL A 62 1.61 -13.59 -16.13
CA VAL A 62 0.39 -13.35 -16.92
C VAL A 62 -0.08 -11.91 -16.70
N GLN A 63 0.00 -11.12 -17.77
CA GLN A 63 -0.53 -9.76 -17.78
C GLN A 63 -2.05 -9.80 -17.94
N HIS A 64 -2.75 -9.21 -16.97
CA HIS A 64 -4.19 -9.00 -17.03
C HIS A 64 -4.48 -7.52 -17.29
N PRO A 65 -5.65 -7.16 -17.85
CA PRO A 65 -6.07 -5.77 -17.89
C PRO A 65 -5.99 -5.14 -16.50
N ALA A 66 -5.52 -3.89 -16.42
CA ALA A 66 -5.47 -3.12 -15.18
C ALA A 66 -6.20 -1.80 -15.37
N LEU A 67 -6.85 -1.35 -14.31
CA LEU A 67 -7.22 0.04 -14.14
C LEU A 67 -6.19 0.70 -13.23
N ILE A 68 -5.71 1.88 -13.62
CA ILE A 68 -4.84 2.69 -12.76
C ILE A 68 -5.60 3.95 -12.35
N ALA A 69 -5.69 4.18 -11.04
CA ALA A 69 -6.26 5.40 -10.47
C ALA A 69 -5.19 6.23 -9.78
N ARG A 70 -5.25 7.55 -9.96
CA ARG A 70 -4.52 8.52 -9.14
C ARG A 70 -5.27 8.72 -7.84
N LEU A 71 -4.55 8.65 -6.73
CA LEU A 71 -5.04 8.93 -5.40
C LEU A 71 -4.23 10.09 -4.81
N ILE A 72 -4.87 10.86 -3.92
CA ILE A 72 -4.20 11.87 -3.09
C ILE A 72 -4.33 11.44 -1.63
N LEU A 73 -3.20 11.35 -0.94
CA LEU A 73 -3.12 11.05 0.48
C LEU A 73 -2.70 12.30 1.25
N THR A 74 -3.42 12.65 2.31
CA THR A 74 -3.13 13.82 3.16
C THR A 74 -3.14 13.45 4.64
N GLY A 75 -2.28 14.10 5.43
CA GLY A 75 -2.25 13.97 6.89
C GLY A 75 -1.77 12.61 7.40
N ALA A 76 -1.10 11.81 6.56
CA ALA A 76 -0.59 10.50 6.93
C ALA A 76 0.78 10.60 7.59
N ARG A 77 0.98 9.79 8.63
CA ARG A 77 2.30 9.54 9.19
C ARG A 77 2.85 8.23 8.62
N LEU A 78 3.74 8.34 7.63
CA LEU A 78 4.35 7.20 6.96
C LEU A 78 5.79 6.98 7.47
N ALA A 79 6.14 5.74 7.77
CA ALA A 79 7.52 5.38 8.04
C ALA A 79 8.26 5.19 6.71
N ASP A 80 9.25 6.05 6.43
CA ASP A 80 10.02 5.94 5.19
C ASP A 80 11.14 4.90 5.30
N PHE A 81 10.84 3.66 4.94
CA PHE A 81 11.81 2.55 4.95
C PHE A 81 12.66 2.46 3.68
N THR A 82 12.62 3.48 2.82
CA THR A 82 13.67 3.71 1.82
C THR A 82 14.90 4.35 2.47
N ASN A 83 14.72 5.01 3.63
CA ASN A 83 15.78 5.58 4.43
C ASN A 83 16.36 4.55 5.43
N GLY A 84 17.67 4.30 5.33
CA GLY A 84 18.40 3.37 6.20
C GLY A 84 18.40 3.77 7.68
N ASP A 85 18.41 5.07 7.99
CA ASP A 85 18.40 5.55 9.38
C ASP A 85 17.03 5.32 10.04
N VAL A 86 15.95 5.49 9.27
CA VAL A 86 14.60 5.18 9.73
C VAL A 86 14.48 3.68 9.99
N LEU A 87 14.93 2.83 9.07
CA LEU A 87 14.99 1.37 9.27
C LEU A 87 15.76 1.01 10.56
N ALA A 88 16.96 1.56 10.73
CA ALA A 88 17.80 1.31 11.90
C ALA A 88 17.13 1.73 13.21
N SER A 89 16.34 2.82 13.20
CA SER A 89 15.58 3.26 14.39
C SER A 89 14.50 2.26 14.82
N PHE A 90 14.07 1.36 13.93
CA PHE A 90 13.17 0.24 14.23
C PHE A 90 13.93 -1.09 14.41
N GLY A 91 15.26 -1.07 14.48
CA GLY A 91 16.09 -2.26 14.66
C GLY A 91 16.02 -3.23 13.47
N VAL A 92 15.73 -2.71 12.27
CA VAL A 92 15.66 -3.50 11.04
C VAL A 92 16.63 -2.96 10.00
N ASP A 93 17.04 -3.80 9.05
CA ASP A 93 17.84 -3.40 7.91
C ASP A 93 17.09 -3.60 6.59
N LYS A 94 17.71 -3.23 5.47
CA LYS A 94 17.12 -3.30 4.13
C LYS A 94 16.66 -4.70 3.69
N THR A 95 17.15 -5.77 4.31
CA THR A 95 16.75 -7.15 3.99
C THR A 95 15.28 -7.41 4.30
N ILE A 96 14.65 -6.58 5.13
CA ILE A 96 13.19 -6.64 5.38
C ILE A 96 12.38 -6.57 4.09
N HIS A 97 12.88 -5.85 3.08
CA HIS A 97 12.24 -5.71 1.77
C HIS A 97 12.34 -6.98 0.91
N ALA A 98 13.28 -7.87 1.22
CA ALA A 98 13.44 -9.19 0.61
C ALA A 98 12.79 -10.30 1.43
N CYS A 99 12.00 -9.98 2.46
CA CYS A 99 11.32 -10.96 3.30
C CYS A 99 10.41 -11.88 2.45
N GLU A 100 10.67 -13.20 2.53
CA GLU A 100 9.88 -14.29 1.94
C GLU A 100 8.58 -14.54 2.75
N TRP A 101 7.77 -13.48 2.87
CA TRP A 101 6.58 -13.46 3.72
C TRP A 101 5.55 -14.55 3.38
N ARG A 102 5.50 -15.01 2.12
CA ARG A 102 4.62 -16.13 1.71
C ARG A 102 5.09 -17.44 2.31
N ALA A 103 6.38 -17.76 2.19
CA ALA A 103 6.96 -18.98 2.75
C ALA A 103 6.79 -19.02 4.28
N ASP A 104 7.01 -17.90 4.95
CA ASP A 104 6.76 -17.82 6.40
C ASP A 104 5.30 -18.15 6.76
N LEU A 105 4.33 -17.61 6.02
CA LEU A 105 2.91 -17.92 6.25
C LEU A 105 2.56 -19.38 5.95
N ASP A 106 3.10 -19.94 4.87
CA ASP A 106 2.89 -21.34 4.48
C ASP A 106 3.43 -22.31 5.55
N GLU A 107 4.50 -21.91 6.23
CA GLU A 107 5.09 -22.66 7.36
C GLU A 107 4.46 -22.31 8.72
N GLY A 108 3.38 -21.54 8.75
CA GLY A 108 2.67 -21.14 9.97
C GLY A 108 3.44 -20.14 10.85
N ARG A 109 4.55 -19.58 10.35
CA ARG A 109 5.30 -18.53 11.01
C ARG A 109 4.68 -17.17 10.71
N ARG A 110 4.94 -16.24 11.62
CA ARG A 110 4.58 -14.84 11.42
C ARG A 110 5.70 -14.11 10.67
N PRO A 111 5.43 -13.46 9.52
CA PRO A 111 6.43 -12.67 8.80
C PRO A 111 6.99 -11.50 9.63
N ALA A 112 8.26 -11.17 9.42
CA ALA A 112 8.91 -10.03 10.08
C ALA A 112 8.22 -8.70 9.76
N THR A 113 7.77 -8.52 8.53
CA THR A 113 7.00 -7.35 8.06
C THR A 113 5.67 -7.19 8.79
N HIS A 114 5.01 -8.29 9.17
CA HIS A 114 3.77 -8.26 9.94
C HIS A 114 4.02 -7.88 11.40
N ARG A 115 5.16 -8.29 11.99
CA ARG A 115 5.60 -7.79 13.31
C ARG A 115 5.87 -6.29 13.28
N LEU A 116 6.60 -5.85 12.26
CA LEU A 116 6.95 -4.45 12.09
C LEU A 116 5.73 -3.55 11.89
N ARG A 117 4.72 -4.03 11.15
CA ARG A 117 3.42 -3.35 11.05
C ARG A 117 2.77 -3.08 12.40
N GLU A 118 2.72 -4.07 13.29
CA GLU A 118 2.10 -3.88 14.61
C GLU A 118 2.85 -2.86 15.45
N GLU A 119 4.18 -2.88 15.38
CA GLU A 119 5.01 -1.89 16.09
C GLU A 119 4.77 -0.47 15.57
N LEU A 120 4.75 -0.30 14.25
CA LEU A 120 4.44 0.98 13.62
C LEU A 120 3.04 1.49 13.99
N LEU A 121 2.04 0.62 14.00
CA LEU A 121 0.68 0.98 14.41
C LEU A 121 0.62 1.42 15.88
N LYS A 122 1.33 0.74 16.79
CA LYS A 122 1.42 1.14 18.21
C LYS A 122 2.06 2.52 18.37
N GLN A 123 3.03 2.84 17.52
CA GLN A 123 3.69 4.15 17.49
C GLN A 123 2.90 5.22 16.74
N GLY A 124 1.70 4.88 16.24
CA GLY A 124 0.79 5.83 15.60
C GLY A 124 1.11 6.12 14.13
N PHE A 125 1.86 5.28 13.44
CA PHE A 125 2.01 5.35 11.99
C PHE A 125 0.76 4.83 11.28
N ASP A 126 0.45 5.44 10.14
CA ASP A 126 -0.68 5.07 9.29
C ASP A 126 -0.30 4.07 8.20
N GLY A 127 0.99 3.98 7.91
CA GLY A 127 1.55 3.13 6.86
C GLY A 127 3.07 3.28 6.79
N LEU A 128 3.65 2.76 5.71
CA LEU A 128 5.07 2.88 5.41
C LEU A 128 5.33 3.06 3.92
N ILE A 129 6.46 3.69 3.59
CA ILE A 129 7.04 3.76 2.25
C ILE A 129 8.14 2.70 2.15
N TYR A 130 8.15 1.93 1.08
CA TYR A 130 9.14 0.87 0.82
C TYR A 130 9.60 0.91 -0.64
N PRO A 131 10.82 0.44 -0.96
CA PRO A 131 11.29 0.39 -2.33
C PRO A 131 10.47 -0.60 -3.17
N SER A 132 10.20 -0.25 -4.42
CA SER A 132 9.61 -1.16 -5.39
C SER A 132 10.57 -2.31 -5.70
N PHE A 133 10.02 -3.51 -5.85
CA PHE A 133 10.76 -4.67 -6.33
C PHE A 133 10.82 -4.69 -7.86
N MET A 134 9.73 -4.27 -8.52
CA MET A 134 9.59 -4.34 -9.98
C MET A 134 10.18 -3.13 -10.72
N SER A 135 10.37 -2.01 -10.03
CA SER A 135 10.84 -0.75 -10.61
C SER A 135 11.98 -0.18 -9.76
N PRO A 136 13.25 -0.46 -10.12
CA PRO A 136 14.40 0.08 -9.39
C PRO A 136 14.34 1.62 -9.33
N GLY A 137 14.46 2.17 -8.12
CA GLY A 137 14.33 3.61 -7.86
C GLY A 137 12.90 4.10 -7.62
N GLY A 138 11.89 3.27 -7.92
CA GLY A 138 10.48 3.54 -7.60
C GLY A 138 10.14 3.21 -6.15
N THR A 139 9.08 3.83 -5.62
CA THR A 139 8.66 3.65 -4.24
C THR A 139 7.18 3.32 -4.12
N CYS A 140 6.86 2.49 -3.14
CA CYS A 140 5.52 1.99 -2.86
C CYS A 140 5.09 2.36 -1.45
N VAL A 141 3.78 2.43 -1.23
CA VAL A 141 3.14 2.70 0.05
C VAL A 141 2.24 1.53 0.41
N ALA A 142 2.39 1.05 1.65
CA ALA A 142 1.40 0.21 2.30
C ALA A 142 0.70 1.04 3.39
N LEU A 143 -0.56 1.42 3.15
CA LEU A 143 -1.36 2.26 4.05
C LEU A 143 -2.40 1.40 4.78
N TRP A 144 -2.41 1.46 6.10
CA TRP A 144 -3.23 0.63 6.98
C TRP A 144 -4.40 1.38 7.63
N ARG A 145 -4.28 2.70 7.76
CA ARG A 145 -5.35 3.58 8.28
C ARG A 145 -5.59 4.68 7.27
N TRP A 146 -6.85 4.88 6.90
CA TRP A 146 -7.31 5.96 6.03
C TRP A 146 -8.81 6.15 6.22
N ASN A 147 -9.30 7.37 5.99
CA ASN A 147 -10.71 7.72 5.96
C ASN A 147 -11.49 7.25 7.20
N ARG A 148 -10.86 7.33 8.38
CA ARG A 148 -11.46 6.99 9.68
C ARG A 148 -11.18 8.11 10.68
N GLY A 149 -12.25 8.68 11.25
CA GLY A 149 -12.15 9.77 12.23
C GLY A 149 -11.30 10.93 11.72
N GLU A 150 -10.46 11.48 12.59
CA GLU A 150 -9.48 12.54 12.28
C GLU A 150 -8.15 12.00 11.72
N GLY A 151 -8.14 10.76 11.23
CA GLY A 151 -6.98 10.13 10.62
C GLY A 151 -6.66 10.65 9.22
N PRO A 152 -5.66 10.06 8.53
CA PRO A 152 -5.32 10.46 7.18
C PRO A 152 -6.48 10.29 6.20
N ARG A 153 -6.53 11.20 5.23
CA ARG A 153 -7.55 11.20 4.18
C ARG A 153 -6.94 10.74 2.87
N LEU A 154 -7.56 9.73 2.27
CA LEU A 154 -7.20 9.18 0.98
C LEU A 154 -8.37 9.37 0.02
N GLU A 155 -8.12 10.03 -1.09
CA GLU A 155 -9.12 10.35 -2.10
C GLU A 155 -8.71 9.81 -3.46
N VAL A 156 -9.67 9.41 -4.28
CA VAL A 156 -9.45 9.11 -5.69
C VAL A 156 -9.71 10.37 -6.51
N ILE A 157 -8.84 10.63 -7.49
CA ILE A 157 -9.01 11.77 -8.40
C ILE A 157 -9.89 11.34 -9.57
N ASP A 158 -11.15 11.77 -9.49
CA ASP A 158 -12.17 11.53 -10.51
C ASP A 158 -13.14 12.73 -10.59
N PRO A 159 -12.67 13.91 -11.07
CA PRO A 159 -13.45 15.14 -11.06
C PRO A 159 -14.72 15.07 -11.92
N GLU A 160 -14.71 14.20 -12.93
CA GLU A 160 -15.84 14.01 -13.85
C GLU A 160 -16.75 12.84 -13.45
N GLY A 161 -16.44 12.12 -12.36
CA GLY A 161 -17.26 11.00 -11.88
C GLY A 161 -17.32 9.83 -12.88
N ARG A 162 -16.20 9.56 -13.57
CA ARG A 162 -16.09 8.48 -14.57
C ARG A 162 -15.99 7.10 -13.95
N LEU A 163 -15.59 7.00 -12.68
CA LEU A 163 -15.54 5.72 -11.99
C LEU A 163 -16.96 5.22 -11.71
N PRO A 164 -17.19 3.91 -11.89
CA PRO A 164 -18.46 3.29 -11.58
C PRO A 164 -18.80 3.46 -10.10
N LYS A 165 -20.08 3.54 -9.76
CA LYS A 165 -20.52 3.65 -8.36
C LYS A 165 -20.78 2.29 -7.72
N THR A 166 -21.04 1.28 -8.54
CA THR A 166 -21.40 -0.08 -8.13
C THR A 166 -20.78 -1.12 -9.07
N PRO A 167 -20.71 -2.40 -8.66
CA PRO A 167 -20.30 -3.48 -9.57
C PRO A 167 -21.16 -3.56 -10.84
N ALA A 168 -22.42 -3.13 -10.76
CA ALA A 168 -23.39 -3.17 -11.86
C ALA A 168 -23.29 -1.99 -12.84
N SER A 169 -22.42 -1.01 -12.60
CA SER A 169 -22.34 0.21 -13.45
C SER A 169 -21.76 -0.03 -14.86
N TRP A 170 -21.30 -1.25 -15.16
CA TRP A 170 -20.77 -1.65 -16.47
C TRP A 170 -21.73 -2.58 -17.24
N LEU A 171 -22.95 -2.81 -16.72
CA LEU A 171 -24.02 -3.55 -17.40
C LEU A 171 -24.83 -2.63 -18.32
#